data_AF-A0A917SU85-F1
#
_entry.id   AF-A0A917SU85-F1
#
_cell.length_a   1.000
_cell.length_b   1.000
_cell.length_c   1.000
_cell.angle_alpha   90.00
_cell.angle_beta   90.00
_cell.angle_gamma   90.00
#
_symmetry.space_group_name_H-M   'P 1'
#
loop_
_entity.id
_entity.type
_entity.pdbx_description
1 polymer ?
#
loop_
_entity_poly.entity_id
_entity_poly.type
_entity_poly.pdbx_seq_one_letter_code
_entity_poly.pdbx_strand_id
1 'polypeptide(L)'
;MEQDICDVTLWLIEKHSLSRVHVWVDRHYTQISRGIAGVTVMTSPRHPAQLTDAAHEAFLALGYTIEDTRADTYGHQLCDGHHSRHEVIQAYARIENALRLWRSQ
;
A
#
# COMPACT_ATOMS: atom_id res chain seq x y z
N MET A 1 1.97 -8.65 -4.83
CA MET A 1 2.64 -7.39 -4.48
C MET A 1 2.29 -6.28 -5.43
N GLU A 2 2.61 -6.35 -6.72
CA GLU A 2 2.29 -5.26 -7.66
C GLU A 2 0.80 -4.87 -7.65
N GLN A 3 -0.10 -5.85 -7.77
CA GLN A 3 -1.54 -5.61 -7.59
C GLN A 3 -1.88 -5.08 -6.19
N ASP A 4 -1.17 -5.49 -5.14
CA ASP A 4 -1.44 -5.02 -3.78
C ASP A 4 -1.00 -3.56 -3.60
N ILE A 5 0.12 -3.14 -4.21
CA ILE A 5 0.56 -1.75 -4.26
C ILE A 5 -0.47 -0.91 -5.01
N CYS A 6 -0.95 -1.41 -6.15
CA CYS A 6 -1.99 -0.75 -6.93
C CYS A 6 -3.30 -0.62 -6.13
N ASP A 7 -3.78 -1.70 -5.52
CA ASP A 7 -5.01 -1.70 -4.74
C ASP A 7 -4.93 -0.77 -3.52
N VAL A 8 -3.80 -0.77 -2.80
CA VAL A 8 -3.58 0.16 -1.68
C VAL A 8 -3.54 1.61 -2.17
N THR A 9 -2.93 1.87 -3.33
CA THR A 9 -2.90 3.21 -3.95
C THR A 9 -4.32 3.69 -4.29
N LEU A 10 -5.11 2.84 -4.96
CA LEU A 10 -6.50 3.14 -5.33
C LEU A 10 -7.39 3.32 -4.10
N TRP A 11 -7.21 2.48 -3.08
CA TRP A 11 -7.94 2.58 -1.82
C TRP A 11 -7.64 3.90 -1.09
N LEU A 12 -6.37 4.32 -0.99
CA LEU A 12 -6.00 5.61 -0.39
C LEU A 12 -6.62 6.79 -1.14
N ILE A 13 -6.61 6.73 -2.48
CA ILE A 13 -7.23 7.73 -3.35
C ILE A 13 -8.71 7.87 -3.05
N GLU A 14 -9.45 6.75 -3.08
CA GLU A 14 -10.90 6.75 -2.89
C GLU A 14 -11.26 7.15 -1.45
N LYS A 15 -10.60 6.55 -0.44
CA LYS A 15 -10.89 6.77 0.98
C LYS A 15 -10.66 8.21 1.43
N HIS A 16 -9.63 8.85 0.92
CA HIS A 16 -9.23 10.20 1.32
C HIS A 16 -9.56 11.26 0.26
N SER A 17 -10.28 10.90 -0.81
CA SER A 17 -10.64 11.79 -1.91
C SER A 17 -9.41 12.52 -2.51
N LEU A 18 -8.31 11.79 -2.69
CA LEU A 18 -7.03 12.33 -3.18
C LEU A 18 -6.95 12.20 -4.70
N SER A 19 -6.32 13.17 -5.36
CA SER A 19 -6.16 13.14 -6.83
C SER A 19 -4.85 12.50 -7.30
N ARG A 20 -3.80 12.53 -6.46
CA ARG A 20 -2.47 11.98 -6.78
C ARG A 20 -1.80 11.39 -5.54
N VAL A 21 -1.62 10.08 -5.56
CA VAL A 21 -0.95 9.30 -4.53
C VAL A 21 0.04 8.36 -5.20
N HIS A 22 1.27 8.33 -4.68
CA HIS A 22 2.27 7.34 -5.06
C HIS A 22 2.65 6.53 -3.83
N VAL A 23 2.41 5.23 -3.87
CA VAL A 23 2.82 4.29 -2.83
C VAL A 23 4.10 3.60 -3.28
N TRP A 24 5.14 3.74 -2.47
CA TRP A 24 6.43 3.10 -2.63
C TRP A 24 6.57 2.01 -1.59
N VAL A 25 7.02 0.84 -2.03
CA VAL A 25 7.33 -0.30 -1.15
C VAL A 25 8.80 -0.64 -1.31
N ASP A 26 9.54 -0.57 -0.22
CA ASP A 26 10.94 -0.97 -0.18
C ASP A 26 11.02 -2.47 0.11
N ARG A 27 11.81 -3.21 -0.66
CA ARG A 27 12.03 -4.65 -0.47
C ARG A 27 13.49 -4.95 -0.26
N HIS A 28 13.80 -5.91 0.62
CA HIS A 28 15.12 -6.52 0.71
C HIS A 28 15.38 -7.40 -0.51
N TYR A 29 16.56 -7.29 -1.14
CA TYR A 29 16.94 -8.12 -2.29
C TYR A 29 16.90 -9.63 -2.01
N THR A 30 17.02 -10.03 -0.75
CA THR A 30 17.07 -11.42 -0.30
C THR A 30 15.68 -12.01 0.02
N GLN A 31 14.61 -11.20 0.07
CA GLN A 31 13.28 -11.64 0.47
C GLN A 31 12.36 -11.93 -0.72
N ILE A 32 12.05 -13.22 -0.91
CA ILE A 32 11.23 -13.73 -2.02
C ILE A 32 9.72 -13.75 -1.67
N SER A 33 9.34 -13.57 -0.39
CA SER A 33 7.96 -13.72 0.11
C SER A 33 7.24 -12.37 0.33
N ARG A 34 6.23 -12.32 1.23
CA ARG A 34 5.51 -11.11 1.66
C ARG A 34 6.30 -10.27 2.68
N GLY A 35 7.62 -10.27 2.60
CA GLY A 35 8.48 -9.40 3.42
C GLY A 35 8.76 -8.09 2.69
N ILE A 36 8.61 -6.97 3.38
CA ILE A 36 8.97 -5.64 2.92
C ILE A 36 9.79 -4.91 3.99
N ALA A 37 10.67 -4.02 3.56
CA ALA A 37 11.50 -3.21 4.44
C ALA A 37 10.76 -1.97 4.95
N GLY A 38 9.86 -1.42 4.14
CA GLY A 38 9.13 -0.21 4.46
C GLY A 38 8.11 0.16 3.40
N VAL A 39 7.27 1.13 3.76
CA VAL A 39 6.26 1.73 2.87
C VAL A 39 6.38 3.24 3.00
N THR A 40 6.37 3.93 1.86
CA THR A 40 6.37 5.40 1.81
C THR A 40 5.25 5.89 0.92
N VAL A 41 4.43 6.83 1.40
CA VAL A 41 3.37 7.45 0.59
C VAL A 41 3.71 8.90 0.26
N MET A 42 3.67 9.24 -1.03
CA MET A 42 3.90 10.59 -1.53
C MET A 42 2.62 11.15 -2.15
N THR A 43 2.18 12.32 -1.68
CA THR A 43 0.98 13.01 -2.18
C THR A 43 1.21 14.50 -2.38
N SER A 44 0.30 15.13 -3.14
CA SER A 44 0.22 16.59 -3.29
C SER A 44 -1.23 17.06 -3.14
N PRO A 45 -1.54 18.00 -2.22
CA PRO A 45 -0.66 18.65 -1.25
C PRO A 45 -0.23 17.71 -0.10
N ARG A 46 0.94 17.98 0.50
CA ARG A 46 1.61 17.09 1.47
C ARG A 46 0.79 16.86 2.75
N HIS A 47 0.19 15.68 2.87
CA HIS A 47 -0.27 15.11 4.15
C HIS A 47 0.23 13.65 4.33
N PRO A 48 1.55 13.37 4.23
CA PRO A 48 2.05 12.02 4.00
C PRO A 48 2.03 11.10 5.24
N ALA A 49 2.14 11.64 6.47
CA ALA A 49 2.33 10.81 7.67
C ALA A 49 1.14 9.88 7.93
N GLN A 50 -0.08 10.42 8.01
CA GLN A 50 -1.30 9.63 8.24
C GLN A 50 -1.56 8.62 7.10
N LEU A 51 -1.20 8.98 5.86
CA LEU A 51 -1.38 8.10 4.71
C LEU A 51 -0.34 6.97 4.68
N THR A 52 0.88 7.24 5.15
CA THR A 52 1.93 6.22 5.28
C THR A 52 1.54 5.20 6.34
N ASP A 53 1.02 5.64 7.49
CA ASP A 53 0.50 4.74 8.53
C ASP A 53 -0.69 3.91 8.01
N ALA A 54 -1.62 4.52 7.28
CA ALA A 54 -2.74 3.82 6.67
C ALA A 54 -2.31 2.78 5.63
N ALA A 55 -1.32 3.11 4.79
CA ALA A 55 -0.74 2.16 3.84
C ALA A 55 -0.04 1.01 4.57
N HIS A 56 0.74 1.32 5.62
CA HIS A 56 1.43 0.35 6.45
C HIS A 56 0.44 -0.65 7.07
N GLU A 57 -0.65 -0.18 7.69
CA GLU A 57 -1.72 -1.04 8.21
C GLU A 57 -2.36 -1.89 7.12
N ALA A 58 -2.62 -1.34 5.92
CA ALA A 58 -3.19 -2.08 4.82
C ALA A 58 -2.28 -3.25 4.38
N PHE A 59 -0.97 -3.03 4.29
CA PHE A 59 -0.03 -4.10 3.98
C PHE A 59 0.03 -5.17 5.08
N LEU A 60 0.04 -4.78 6.36
CA LEU A 60 -0.06 -5.73 7.46
C LEU A 60 -1.33 -6.59 7.37
N ALA A 61 -2.48 -5.95 7.11
CA ALA A 61 -3.76 -6.64 6.97
C ALA A 61 -3.82 -7.58 5.75
N LEU A 62 -3.05 -7.29 4.70
CA LEU A 62 -2.85 -8.18 3.56
C LEU A 62 -1.86 -9.33 3.85
N GLY A 63 -1.33 -9.42 5.07
CA GLY A 63 -0.42 -10.48 5.51
C GLY A 63 1.04 -10.23 5.12
N TYR A 64 1.45 -8.97 4.94
CA TYR A 64 2.86 -8.62 4.79
C TYR A 64 3.53 -8.49 6.15
N THR A 65 4.81 -8.89 6.21
CA THR A 65 5.69 -8.57 7.32
C THR A 65 6.53 -7.36 6.91
N ILE A 66 6.53 -6.34 7.77
CA ILE A 66 7.28 -5.11 7.55
C ILE A 66 8.42 -5.09 8.56
N GLU A 67 9.64 -5.31 8.09
CA GLU A 67 10.83 -5.38 8.93
C GLU A 67 12.03 -4.75 8.21
N ASP A 68 12.62 -3.72 8.82
CA ASP A 68 13.87 -3.16 8.35
C ASP A 68 15.06 -3.98 8.87
N THR A 69 15.55 -4.89 8.03
CA THR A 69 16.71 -5.72 8.32
C THR A 69 18.05 -4.97 8.14
N ARG A 70 18.01 -3.68 7.75
CA ARG A 70 19.15 -2.86 7.34
C ARG A 70 19.96 -3.41 6.17
N ALA A 71 19.46 -4.44 5.49
CA ALA A 71 20.01 -4.93 4.24
C ALA A 71 19.67 -3.96 3.10
N ASP A 72 20.37 -4.09 1.98
CA ASP A 72 20.09 -3.28 0.81
C ASP A 72 18.65 -3.51 0.32
N THR A 73 17.97 -2.40 0.03
CA THR A 73 16.59 -2.39 -0.45
C THR A 73 16.46 -1.86 -1.86
N TYR A 74 15.37 -2.21 -2.52
CA TYR A 74 14.96 -1.62 -3.79
C TYR A 74 13.48 -1.25 -3.74
N GLY A 75 13.16 -0.07 -4.28
CA GLY A 75 11.82 0.48 -4.27
C GLY A 75 10.94 -0.08 -5.39
N HIS A 76 9.67 -0.33 -5.07
CA HIS A 76 8.62 -0.71 -6.01
C HIS A 76 7.50 0.30 -5.96
N GLN A 77 7.20 0.90 -7.11
CA GLN A 77 5.99 1.67 -7.34
C GLN A 77 5.31 1.08 -8.57
N LEU A 78 4.13 0.47 -8.39
CA LEU A 78 3.35 -0.03 -9.52
C LEU A 78 1.87 0.34 -9.37
N CYS A 79 1.51 1.46 -9.98
CA CYS A 79 0.14 1.90 -10.25
C CYS A 79 0.26 2.95 -11.35
N ASP A 80 -0.22 2.64 -12.55
CA ASP A 80 -0.07 3.51 -13.74
C ASP A 80 -1.15 4.60 -13.81
N GLY A 81 -2.14 4.55 -12.90
CA GLY A 81 -3.22 5.51 -12.79
C GLY A 81 -4.35 5.31 -13.80
N HIS A 82 -4.26 4.31 -14.68
CA HIS A 82 -5.28 4.04 -15.70
C HIS A 82 -6.22 2.94 -15.21
N HIS A 83 -7.06 3.26 -14.23
CA HIS A 83 -8.00 2.30 -13.65
C HIS A 83 -9.44 2.71 -13.89
N SER A 84 -10.27 1.72 -14.21
CA SER A 84 -11.71 1.88 -14.30
C SER A 84 -12.33 2.09 -12.92
N ARG A 85 -13.51 2.71 -12.87
CA ARG A 85 -14.28 2.83 -11.62
C ARG A 85 -14.57 1.49 -10.95
N HIS A 86 -14.68 0.42 -11.75
CA HIS A 86 -14.92 -0.92 -11.21
C HIS A 86 -13.71 -1.46 -10.43
N GLU A 87 -12.50 -1.29 -10.98
CA GLU A 87 -11.25 -1.70 -10.32
C GLU A 87 -11.04 -0.91 -9.02
N VAL A 88 -11.34 0.38 -9.01
CA VAL A 88 -11.27 1.20 -7.78
C VAL A 88 -12.21 0.65 -6.70
N ILE A 89 -13.46 0.32 -7.05
CA ILE A 89 -14.43 -0.24 -6.08
C ILE A 89 -13.97 -1.61 -5.57
N GLN A 90 -13.42 -2.46 -6.45
CA GLN A 90 -12.90 -3.78 -6.05
C GLN A 90 -11.72 -3.65 -5.09
N ALA A 91 -10.74 -2.79 -5.41
CA ALA A 91 -9.60 -2.49 -4.55
C ALA A 91 -10.07 -1.98 -3.19
N TYR A 92 -10.98 -1.01 -3.17
CA TYR A 92 -11.54 -0.47 -1.93
C TYR A 92 -12.17 -1.55 -1.05
N ALA A 93 -13.07 -2.36 -1.63
CA ALA A 93 -13.74 -3.44 -0.90
C ALA A 93 -12.74 -4.49 -0.36
N ARG A 94 -11.73 -4.83 -1.15
CA ARG A 94 -10.68 -5.79 -0.78
C ARG A 94 -9.88 -5.29 0.43
N ILE A 95 -9.39 -4.05 0.41
CA ILE A 95 -8.57 -3.49 1.49
C ILE A 95 -9.39 -3.27 2.76
N GLU A 96 -10.60 -2.70 2.66
CA GLU A 96 -11.47 -2.52 3.83
C GLU A 96 -11.86 -3.85 4.48
N ASN A 97 -12.13 -4.90 3.68
CA ASN A 97 -12.41 -6.22 4.23
C ASN A 97 -11.19 -6.82 4.94
N ALA A 98 -9.99 -6.69 4.35
CA ALA A 98 -8.75 -7.15 4.96
C ALA A 98 -8.50 -6.44 6.31
N LEU A 99 -8.61 -5.10 6.34
CA LEU A 99 -8.46 -4.30 7.56
C LEU A 99 -9.49 -4.69 8.63
N ARG A 100 -10.74 -4.91 8.25
CA ARG A 100 -11.80 -5.33 9.17
C ARG A 100 -11.47 -6.68 9.82
N LEU A 101 -11.04 -7.66 9.02
CA LEU A 101 -10.68 -8.98 9.52
C LEU A 101 -9.47 -8.91 10.44
N TRP A 102 -8.43 -8.17 10.04
CA TRP A 102 -7.20 -8.02 10.81
C TRP A 102 -7.43 -7.34 12.16
N ARG A 103 -8.25 -6.28 12.22
CA ARG A 103 -8.58 -5.58 13.48
C ARG A 103 -9.50 -6.36 14.42
N SER A 104 -10.12 -7.44 13.93
CA SER A 104 -11.00 -8.32 14.73
C SER A 104 -10.28 -9.54 15.31
N GLN A 105 -8.99 -9.69 15.01
CA GLN A 105 -8.10 -10.70 15.59
C GLN A 105 -7.50 -10.19 16.90
#